data_AF-A0A0Q7QSM8-F1
#
_entry.id   AF-A0A0Q7QSM8-F1
#
_cell.length_a   1.000
_cell.length_b   1.000
_cell.length_c   1.000
_cell.angle_alpha   90.00
_cell.angle_beta   90.00
_cell.angle_gamma   90.00
#
_symmetry.space_group_name_H-M   'P 1'
#
loop_
_entity.id
_entity.type
_entity.pdbx_description
1 polymer ?
#
loop_
_entity_poly.entity_id
_entity_poly.type
_entity_poly.pdbx_seq_one_letter_code
_entity_poly.pdbx_strand_id
1 'polypeptide(L)'
;MWDLWLGSWIAVLVIFLLVFGLIVYASVRYRRRSDDEIPSQVRYNLPIEALYTIAPVIIVAVFFFHTVTAQNEMLRKVENPDHTIEVVGSKWQWAFNYVDEKATTGTDVFDVGTPEKPAELWLPVDESVRFNLMSPDVIHSFWVPEFYFKMDVVPGRQNSFDLTPTREGTFTGRCAELCGLYHSRMIFKVKVVSRAEYDAHLKQLQADGDVGAPKGAKEAREIAGLEKDGEQG
;
A
#
# COMPACT_ATOMS: atom_id res chain seq x y z
N MET A 1 -5.00 8.30 10.98
CA MET A 1 -3.92 8.39 9.97
C MET A 1 -3.51 9.83 9.67
N TRP A 2 -4.43 10.73 9.29
CA TRP A 2 -4.12 12.14 8.99
C TRP A 2 -3.37 12.86 10.12
N ASP A 3 -3.85 12.75 11.36
CA ASP A 3 -3.27 13.45 12.51
C ASP A 3 -1.84 12.99 12.82
N LEU A 4 -1.56 11.69 12.69
CA LEU A 4 -0.20 11.15 12.84
C LEU A 4 0.72 11.77 11.78
N TRP A 5 0.29 11.78 10.52
CA TRP A 5 1.10 12.29 9.41
C TRP A 5 1.36 13.80 9.55
N LEU A 6 0.32 14.58 9.83
CA LEU A 6 0.44 16.02 10.07
C LEU A 6 1.35 16.32 11.27
N GLY A 7 1.13 15.65 12.40
CA GLY A 7 1.96 15.80 13.60
C GLY A 7 3.43 15.46 13.34
N SER A 8 3.69 14.43 12.53
CA SER A 8 5.05 14.03 12.11
C SER A 8 5.74 15.15 11.32
N TRP A 9 5.06 15.71 10.32
CA TRP A 9 5.61 16.80 9.51
C TRP A 9 5.87 18.07 10.32
N ILE A 10 4.98 18.41 11.25
CA ILE A 10 5.18 19.55 12.15
C ILE A 10 6.42 19.31 13.02
N ALA A 11 6.56 18.12 13.62
CA ALA A 11 7.72 17.78 14.43
C ALA A 11 9.03 17.84 13.62
N VAL A 12 9.04 17.28 12.40
CA VAL A 12 10.18 17.33 11.49
C VAL A 12 10.52 18.78 11.13
N LEU A 13 9.53 19.62 10.82
CA LEU A 13 9.74 21.02 10.47
C LEU A 13 10.34 21.82 11.64
N VAL A 14 9.85 21.61 12.86
CA VAL A 14 10.39 22.27 14.06
C VAL A 14 11.85 21.87 14.30
N ILE A 15 12.17 20.58 14.22
CA ILE A 15 13.54 20.08 14.36
C ILE A 15 14.43 20.63 13.24
N PHE A 16 13.94 20.60 12.00
CA PHE A 16 14.66 21.15 10.85
C PHE A 16 15.00 22.62 11.05
N LEU A 17 14.02 23.46 11.40
CA LEU A 17 14.25 24.90 11.63
C LEU A 17 15.21 25.15 12.79
N LEU A 18 15.14 24.35 13.85
CA LEU A 18 16.07 24.45 14.98
C LEU A 18 17.50 24.10 14.56
N VAL A 19 17.71 22.94 13.94
CA VAL A 19 19.05 22.47 13.55
C VAL A 19 19.63 23.37 12.46
N PHE A 20 18.85 23.67 11.42
CA PHE A 20 19.26 24.55 10.34
C PHE A 20 19.54 25.96 10.85
N GLY A 21 18.69 26.50 11.73
CA GLY A 21 18.88 27.79 12.37
C GLY A 21 20.17 27.85 13.19
N LEU A 22 20.47 26.80 13.97
CA LEU A 22 21.73 26.69 14.72
C LEU A 22 22.95 26.61 13.80
N ILE A 23 22.86 25.87 12.68
CA ILE A 23 23.94 25.80 11.68
C ILE A 23 24.17 27.18 11.06
N VAL A 24 23.12 27.84 10.56
CA VAL A 24 23.23 29.18 9.97
C VAL A 24 23.76 30.19 10.99
N TYR A 25 23.25 30.17 12.21
CA TYR A 25 23.75 31.00 13.30
C TYR A 25 25.23 30.75 13.53
N ALA A 26 25.65 29.48 13.64
CA ALA A 26 27.05 29.15 13.87
C ALA A 26 27.94 29.60 12.70
N SER A 27 27.51 29.38 11.46
CA SER A 27 28.21 29.81 10.25
C SER A 27 28.34 31.32 10.14
N VAL A 28 27.37 32.11 10.60
CA VAL A 28 27.43 33.58 10.54
C VAL A 28 28.18 34.16 11.74
N ARG A 29 27.90 33.67 12.95
CA ARG A 29 28.43 34.20 14.21
C ARG A 29 29.88 33.82 14.45
N TYR A 30 30.28 32.61 14.06
CA TYR A 30 31.63 32.07 14.29
C TYR A 30 32.45 31.93 12.99
N ARG A 31 32.05 32.63 11.91
CA ARG A 31 32.90 32.79 10.73
C ARG A 31 34.17 33.56 11.09
N ARG A 32 35.33 33.00 10.73
CA ARG A 32 36.65 33.62 10.86
C ARG A 32 36.68 35.01 10.22
N ARG A 33 37.17 36.01 10.95
CA ARG A 33 37.28 37.41 10.50
C ARG A 33 38.72 37.92 10.38
N SER A 34 39.67 37.25 11.03
CA SER A 34 41.11 37.56 10.95
C SER A 34 41.94 36.29 11.00
N ASP A 35 43.19 36.35 10.52
CA ASP A 35 44.04 35.16 10.44
C ASP A 35 44.52 34.64 11.80
N ASP A 36 44.63 35.53 12.78
CA ASP A 36 45.07 35.22 14.15
C ASP A 36 43.92 34.82 15.10
N GLU A 37 42.69 34.65 14.58
CA GLU A 37 41.53 34.28 15.40
C GLU A 37 41.56 32.80 15.78
N ILE A 38 41.81 32.52 17.06
CA ILE A 38 41.83 31.16 17.61
C ILE A 38 40.50 30.88 18.34
N PRO A 39 39.75 29.81 17.99
CA PRO A 39 38.47 29.49 18.62
C PRO A 39 38.64 28.95 20.04
N SER A 40 37.66 29.25 20.91
CA SER A 40 37.63 28.74 22.29
C SER A 40 37.58 27.22 22.33
N GLN A 41 38.49 26.59 23.07
CA GLN A 41 38.56 25.14 23.23
C GLN A 41 37.74 24.71 24.46
N VAL A 42 36.55 24.15 24.22
CA VAL A 42 35.72 23.51 25.25
C VAL A 42 35.60 22.02 24.94
N ARG A 43 35.82 21.17 25.94
CA ARG A 43 35.99 19.72 25.72
C ARG A 43 34.73 18.90 26.03
N TYR A 44 33.95 19.28 27.04
CA TYR A 44 32.73 18.58 27.43
C TYR A 44 31.73 19.54 28.08
N ASN A 45 30.44 19.24 27.94
CA ASN A 45 29.34 19.92 28.61
C ASN A 45 28.24 18.91 28.92
N LEU A 46 28.38 18.22 30.05
CA LEU A 46 27.48 17.13 30.46
C LEU A 46 25.98 17.49 30.36
N PRO A 47 25.51 18.68 30.79
CA PRO A 47 24.11 19.08 30.58
C PRO A 47 23.65 19.07 29.12
N ILE A 48 24.45 19.62 28.20
CA ILE A 48 24.12 19.63 26.76
C ILE A 48 24.20 18.22 26.18
N GLU A 49 25.19 17.45 26.60
CA GLU A 49 25.37 16.05 26.18
C GLU A 49 24.18 15.17 26.59
N ALA A 50 23.69 15.34 27.82
CA ALA A 50 22.47 14.68 28.28
C ALA A 50 21.24 15.14 27.48
N LEU A 51 21.11 16.44 27.19
CA LEU A 51 19.98 16.99 26.42
C LEU A 51 19.87 16.35 25.03
N TYR A 52 20.94 16.39 24.22
CA TYR A 52 20.88 15.85 22.87
C TYR A 52 20.86 14.32 22.82
N THR A 53 21.14 13.63 23.93
CA THR A 53 21.05 12.17 24.00
C THR A 53 19.65 11.72 24.41
N ILE A 54 19.10 12.32 25.47
CA ILE A 54 17.79 11.94 26.02
C ILE A 54 16.65 12.44 25.15
N ALA A 55 16.73 13.67 24.62
CA ALA A 55 15.63 14.25 23.86
C ALA A 55 15.26 13.42 22.61
N PRO A 56 16.20 12.95 21.76
CA PRO A 56 15.86 12.09 20.63
C PRO A 56 15.23 10.76 21.05
N VAL A 57 15.68 10.16 22.15
CA VAL A 57 15.11 8.90 22.67
C VAL A 57 13.65 9.10 23.04
N ILE A 58 13.31 10.19 23.74
CA ILE A 58 11.92 10.51 24.10
C ILE A 58 11.08 10.77 22.85
N ILE A 59 11.60 11.55 21.89
CA ILE A 59 10.89 11.86 20.64
C ILE A 59 10.56 10.56 19.88
N VAL A 60 11.53 9.65 19.75
CA VAL A 60 11.33 8.35 19.09
C VAL A 60 10.32 7.49 19.85
N ALA A 61 10.38 7.45 21.19
CA ALA A 61 9.44 6.67 21.99
C ALA A 61 7.98 7.13 21.82
N VAL A 62 7.75 8.45 21.83
CA VAL A 62 6.41 9.03 21.59
C VAL A 62 5.93 8.74 20.16
N PHE A 63 6.81 8.91 19.17
CA PHE A 63 6.49 8.63 17.78
C PHE A 63 6.15 7.16 17.55
N PHE A 64 6.93 6.25 18.14
CA PHE A 64 6.71 4.81 18.08
C PHE A 64 5.34 4.43 18.67
N PHE A 65 4.99 4.97 19.85
CA PHE A 65 3.70 4.72 20.49
C PHE A 65 2.53 5.06 19.54
N HIS A 66 2.51 6.27 18.98
CA HIS A 66 1.45 6.68 18.07
C HIS A 66 1.44 5.88 16.77
N THR A 67 2.61 5.50 16.26
CA THR A 67 2.73 4.67 15.05
C THR A 67 2.10 3.30 15.26
N VAL A 68 2.43 2.63 16.37
CA VAL A 68 1.89 1.30 16.69
C VAL A 68 0.38 1.35 16.91
N THR A 69 -0.14 2.37 17.61
CA THR A 69 -1.58 2.54 17.80
C THR A 69 -2.31 2.70 16.46
N ALA A 70 -1.83 3.59 15.59
CA ALA A 70 -2.44 3.82 14.29
C ALA A 70 -2.35 2.58 13.38
N GLN A 71 -1.23 1.87 13.40
CA GLN A 71 -1.05 0.63 12.64
C GLN A 71 -2.02 -0.46 13.12
N ASN A 72 -2.16 -0.65 14.42
CA ASN A 72 -3.04 -1.69 14.98
C ASN A 72 -4.51 -1.40 14.69
N GLU A 73 -4.91 -0.13 14.72
CA GLU A 73 -6.26 0.29 14.31
C GLU A 73 -6.50 -0.03 12.84
N MET A 74 -5.54 0.28 11.96
CA MET A 74 -5.64 0.05 10.53
C MET A 74 -5.65 -1.44 10.15
N LEU A 75 -4.91 -2.27 10.88
CA LEU A 75 -4.86 -3.72 10.66
C LEU A 75 -5.95 -4.49 11.41
N ARG A 76 -6.83 -3.79 12.13
CA ARG A 76 -7.90 -4.43 12.88
C ARG A 76 -8.89 -5.08 11.92
N LYS A 77 -9.10 -6.38 12.11
CA LYS A 77 -10.06 -7.15 11.33
C LYS A 77 -11.47 -7.00 11.87
N VAL A 78 -12.44 -6.93 10.96
CA VAL A 78 -13.86 -7.07 11.23
C VAL A 78 -14.16 -8.56 11.44
N GLU A 79 -14.92 -8.91 12.49
CA GLU A 79 -15.17 -10.33 12.79
C GLU A 79 -15.91 -11.03 11.64
N ASN A 80 -16.97 -10.40 11.13
CA ASN A 80 -17.76 -10.89 10.00
C ASN A 80 -17.83 -9.78 8.93
N PRO A 81 -16.92 -9.77 7.94
CA PRO A 81 -16.99 -8.81 6.85
C PRO A 81 -18.21 -9.09 5.97
N ASP A 82 -18.77 -8.05 5.36
CA ASP A 82 -19.93 -8.17 4.48
C ASP A 82 -19.58 -8.89 3.16
N HIS A 83 -18.33 -8.70 2.71
CA HIS A 83 -17.80 -9.23 1.46
C HIS A 83 -16.40 -9.84 1.66
N THR A 84 -16.08 -10.86 0.87
CA THR A 84 -14.74 -11.43 0.81
C THR A 84 -14.26 -11.52 -0.64
N ILE A 85 -13.12 -10.89 -0.91
CA ILE A 85 -12.50 -10.88 -2.24
C ILE A 85 -11.11 -11.50 -2.15
N GLU A 86 -10.86 -12.53 -2.96
CA GLU A 86 -9.50 -13.04 -3.16
C GLU A 86 -8.83 -12.20 -4.27
N VAL A 87 -7.73 -11.56 -3.91
CA VAL A 87 -6.91 -10.76 -4.81
C VAL A 87 -5.71 -11.58 -5.21
N VAL A 88 -5.62 -11.87 -6.51
CA VAL A 88 -4.51 -12.64 -7.06
C VAL A 88 -3.61 -11.75 -7.90
N GLY A 89 -2.38 -11.57 -7.44
CA GLY A 89 -1.32 -10.91 -8.21
C GLY A 89 -0.48 -11.96 -8.94
N SER A 90 -0.41 -11.90 -10.27
CA SER A 90 0.45 -12.77 -11.08
C SER A 90 1.16 -11.97 -12.17
N LYS A 91 2.25 -12.47 -12.75
CA LYS A 91 2.95 -11.77 -13.84
C LYS A 91 2.09 -11.74 -15.12
N TRP A 92 1.71 -10.59 -15.67
CA TRP A 92 1.61 -9.25 -15.06
C TRP A 92 0.15 -8.78 -15.15
N GLN A 93 -0.67 -9.35 -14.28
CA GLN A 93 -2.11 -9.19 -14.23
C GLN A 93 -2.64 -9.31 -12.80
N TRP A 94 -3.84 -8.77 -12.61
CA TRP A 94 -4.62 -8.90 -11.38
C TRP A 94 -5.88 -9.71 -11.69
N ALA A 95 -6.26 -10.58 -10.76
CA ALA A 95 -7.59 -11.19 -10.73
C ALA A 95 -8.26 -10.87 -9.39
N PHE A 96 -9.55 -10.58 -9.43
CA PHE A 96 -10.40 -10.32 -8.28
C PHE A 96 -11.50 -11.36 -8.26
N ASN A 97 -11.45 -12.28 -7.30
CA ASN A 97 -12.44 -13.33 -7.15
C ASN A 97 -13.39 -12.93 -6.03
N TYR A 98 -14.67 -12.80 -6.35
CA TYR A 98 -15.74 -12.48 -5.42
C TYR A 98 -16.31 -13.78 -4.86
N VAL A 99 -16.08 -14.02 -3.57
CA VAL A 99 -16.28 -15.34 -2.94
C VAL A 99 -17.58 -15.39 -2.18
N ASP A 100 -18.38 -16.43 -2.39
CA ASP A 100 -19.64 -16.71 -1.67
C ASP A 100 -20.61 -15.50 -1.65
N GLU A 101 -20.69 -14.79 -2.77
CA GLU A 101 -21.52 -13.59 -2.86
C GLU A 101 -23.01 -13.94 -2.96
N LYS A 102 -23.82 -13.26 -2.14
CA LYS A 102 -25.29 -13.44 -2.15
C LYS A 102 -25.91 -13.09 -3.50
N ALA A 103 -25.31 -12.14 -4.21
CA ALA A 103 -25.79 -11.68 -5.52
C ALA A 103 -25.75 -12.78 -6.60
N THR A 104 -24.80 -13.71 -6.50
CA THR A 104 -24.55 -14.79 -7.47
C THR A 104 -25.07 -16.15 -6.99
N THR A 105 -25.88 -16.17 -5.92
CA THR A 105 -26.41 -17.40 -5.30
C THR A 105 -25.28 -18.33 -4.82
N GLY A 106 -24.19 -17.77 -4.29
CA GLY A 106 -23.04 -18.53 -3.78
C GLY A 106 -22.14 -19.12 -4.86
N THR A 107 -22.30 -18.71 -6.13
CA THR A 107 -21.34 -19.03 -7.19
C THR A 107 -20.23 -17.99 -7.18
N ASP A 108 -18.98 -18.41 -6.96
CA ASP A 108 -17.84 -17.53 -7.07
C ASP A 108 -17.74 -16.98 -8.50
N VAL A 109 -17.49 -15.69 -8.64
CA VAL A 109 -17.26 -15.01 -9.93
C VAL A 109 -15.97 -14.22 -9.88
N PHE A 110 -15.40 -13.89 -11.03
CA PHE A 110 -14.14 -13.17 -11.07
C PHE A 110 -14.08 -12.10 -12.16
N ASP A 111 -13.21 -11.11 -11.95
CA ASP A 111 -12.72 -10.22 -13.01
C ASP A 111 -11.19 -10.41 -13.09
N VAL A 112 -10.68 -10.66 -14.30
CA VAL A 112 -9.25 -10.79 -14.58
C VAL A 112 -8.83 -9.86 -15.70
N GLY A 113 -7.70 -9.19 -15.49
CA GLY A 113 -7.16 -8.22 -16.44
C GLY A 113 -5.98 -8.76 -17.23
N THR A 114 -5.59 -8.01 -18.26
CA THR A 114 -4.31 -8.11 -18.94
C THR A 114 -3.57 -6.77 -18.85
N PRO A 115 -2.27 -6.70 -19.20
CA PRO A 115 -1.57 -5.42 -19.31
C PRO A 115 -2.25 -4.40 -20.24
N GLU A 116 -2.98 -4.87 -21.25
CA GLU A 116 -3.71 -4.04 -22.22
C GLU A 116 -5.12 -3.68 -21.73
N LYS A 117 -5.78 -4.60 -21.02
CA LYS A 117 -7.12 -4.42 -20.45
C LYS A 117 -7.08 -4.63 -18.93
N PRO A 118 -6.88 -3.57 -18.14
CA PRO A 118 -6.87 -3.65 -16.68
C PRO A 118 -8.11 -4.33 -16.10
N ALA A 119 -7.91 -5.14 -15.06
CA ALA A 119 -9.00 -5.71 -14.26
C ALA A 119 -9.78 -4.60 -13.53
N GLU A 120 -11.06 -4.83 -13.27
CA GLU A 120 -11.88 -3.95 -12.45
C GLU A 120 -12.27 -4.61 -11.12
N LEU A 121 -11.84 -3.99 -10.01
CA LEU A 121 -12.29 -4.32 -8.68
C LEU A 121 -13.53 -3.49 -8.34
N TRP A 122 -14.66 -4.13 -8.12
CA TRP A 122 -15.90 -3.47 -7.73
C TRP A 122 -16.12 -3.65 -6.22
N LEU A 123 -16.49 -2.57 -5.54
CA LEU A 123 -16.71 -2.55 -4.10
C LEU A 123 -18.01 -1.79 -3.78
N PRO A 124 -18.85 -2.29 -2.87
CA PRO A 124 -19.98 -1.53 -2.37
C PRO A 124 -19.53 -0.48 -1.35
N VAL A 125 -20.06 0.74 -1.46
CA VAL A 125 -19.82 1.82 -0.51
C VAL A 125 -20.41 1.49 0.88
N ASP A 126 -19.71 1.89 1.94
CA ASP A 126 -20.08 1.73 3.36
C ASP A 126 -20.23 0.28 3.84
N GLU A 127 -19.76 -0.70 3.05
CA GLU A 127 -19.78 -2.12 3.39
C GLU A 127 -18.36 -2.67 3.59
N SER A 128 -18.19 -3.56 4.55
CA SER A 128 -16.87 -4.08 4.93
C SER A 128 -16.39 -5.19 4.00
N VAL A 129 -15.18 -5.03 3.46
CA VAL A 129 -14.59 -5.98 2.49
C VAL A 129 -13.30 -6.54 3.06
N ARG A 130 -13.22 -7.87 3.14
CA ARG A 130 -11.98 -8.59 3.42
C ARG A 130 -11.26 -8.92 2.12
N PHE A 131 -10.01 -8.48 2.01
CA PHE A 131 -9.12 -8.84 0.91
C PHE A 131 -8.18 -9.97 1.36
N ASN A 132 -8.29 -11.14 0.72
CA ASN A 132 -7.35 -12.24 0.89
C ASN A 132 -6.34 -12.19 -0.26
N LEU A 133 -5.07 -12.04 0.07
CA LEU A 133 -4.01 -11.79 -0.91
C LEU A 133 -3.25 -13.08 -1.20
N MET A 134 -3.17 -13.44 -2.49
CA MET A 134 -2.42 -14.61 -2.95
C MET A 134 -1.61 -14.28 -4.20
N SER A 135 -0.42 -14.86 -4.30
CA SER A 135 0.37 -14.86 -5.53
C SER A 135 0.81 -16.29 -5.87
N PRO A 136 0.63 -16.74 -7.12
CA PRO A 136 1.13 -18.03 -7.59
C PRO A 136 2.60 -17.99 -8.01
N ASP A 137 3.24 -16.81 -8.11
CA ASP A 137 4.56 -16.67 -8.72
C ASP A 137 5.58 -15.87 -7.89
N VAL A 138 5.60 -14.55 -8.00
CA VAL A 138 6.56 -13.64 -7.36
C VAL A 138 5.82 -12.72 -6.39
N ILE A 139 6.58 -11.95 -5.61
CA ILE A 139 5.97 -10.95 -4.73
C ILE A 139 5.37 -9.83 -5.59
N HIS A 140 4.14 -9.46 -5.28
CA HIS A 140 3.48 -8.24 -5.76
C HIS A 140 3.08 -7.40 -4.55
N SER A 141 2.50 -6.23 -4.75
CA SER A 141 1.91 -5.47 -3.65
C SER A 141 0.63 -4.79 -4.11
N PHE A 142 -0.49 -5.15 -3.47
CA PHE A 142 -1.79 -4.59 -3.77
C PHE A 142 -1.87 -3.21 -3.14
N TRP A 143 -1.99 -2.18 -3.97
CA TRP A 143 -2.03 -0.80 -3.51
C TRP A 143 -3.12 0.00 -4.21
N VAL A 144 -3.96 0.66 -3.42
CA VAL A 144 -4.88 1.70 -3.87
C VAL A 144 -4.47 3.00 -3.17
N PRO A 145 -3.79 3.93 -3.86
CA PRO A 145 -3.25 5.15 -3.25
C PRO A 145 -4.29 5.96 -2.49
N GLU A 146 -5.49 6.10 -3.03
CA GLU A 146 -6.59 6.86 -2.43
C GLU A 146 -7.13 6.24 -1.14
N PHE A 147 -6.86 4.96 -0.91
CA PHE A 147 -7.22 4.27 0.33
C PHE A 147 -6.12 4.36 1.39
N TYR A 148 -4.97 4.95 1.04
CA TYR A 148 -3.77 5.06 1.88
C TYR A 148 -3.29 3.72 2.46
N PHE A 149 -3.66 2.60 1.81
CA PHE A 149 -3.32 1.26 2.28
C PHE A 149 -2.70 0.44 1.17
N LYS A 150 -1.63 -0.27 1.52
CA LYS A 150 -1.02 -1.31 0.68
C LYS A 150 -0.68 -2.52 1.52
N MET A 151 -0.70 -3.68 0.89
CA MET A 151 -0.19 -4.89 1.50
C MET A 151 0.41 -5.81 0.44
N ASP A 152 1.55 -6.39 0.78
CA ASP A 152 2.29 -7.25 -0.13
C ASP A 152 1.56 -8.58 -0.31
N VAL A 153 1.56 -9.04 -1.56
CA VAL A 153 1.00 -10.29 -2.02
C VAL A 153 2.17 -11.26 -2.17
N VAL A 154 2.37 -12.10 -1.15
CA VAL A 154 3.60 -12.90 -1.01
C VAL A 154 3.30 -14.37 -1.29
N PRO A 155 3.96 -15.01 -2.28
CA PRO A 155 3.79 -16.44 -2.54
C PRO A 155 4.04 -17.28 -1.28
N GLY A 156 3.15 -18.24 -1.01
CA GLY A 156 3.26 -19.13 0.15
C GLY A 156 2.91 -18.50 1.51
N ARG A 157 2.55 -17.22 1.57
CA ARG A 157 2.09 -16.56 2.79
C ARG A 157 0.70 -15.97 2.59
N GLN A 158 -0.24 -16.36 3.45
CA GLN A 158 -1.55 -15.74 3.47
C GLN A 158 -1.46 -14.37 4.15
N ASN A 159 -1.72 -13.32 3.38
CA ASN A 159 -1.90 -11.97 3.88
C ASN A 159 -3.37 -11.56 3.67
N SER A 160 -3.92 -10.81 4.62
CA SER A 160 -5.26 -10.27 4.49
C SER A 160 -5.43 -9.02 5.32
N PHE A 161 -6.30 -8.15 4.83
CA PHE A 161 -6.71 -6.94 5.52
C PHE A 161 -8.17 -6.65 5.18
N ASP A 162 -8.80 -5.83 6.03
CA ASP A 162 -10.17 -5.43 5.85
C ASP A 162 -10.20 -3.93 5.57
N LEU A 163 -11.11 -3.50 4.69
CA LEU A 163 -11.31 -2.09 4.37
C LEU A 163 -12.79 -1.84 4.06
N THR A 164 -13.27 -0.65 4.43
CA THR A 164 -14.62 -0.18 4.16
C THR A 164 -14.52 1.11 3.35
N PRO A 165 -14.86 1.11 2.05
CA PRO A 165 -14.78 2.30 1.23
C PRO A 165 -15.95 3.23 1.56
N THR A 166 -15.66 4.48 1.91
CA THR A 166 -16.66 5.46 2.39
C THR A 166 -17.06 6.51 1.36
N ARG A 167 -16.58 6.34 0.11
CA ARG A 167 -16.85 7.30 -0.97
C ARG A 167 -16.91 6.60 -2.31
N GLU A 168 -18.05 6.76 -2.98
CA GLU A 168 -18.24 6.31 -4.35
C GLU A 168 -17.27 7.00 -5.33
N GLY A 169 -16.97 6.30 -6.42
CA GLY A 169 -16.14 6.79 -7.51
C GLY A 169 -15.20 5.73 -8.07
N THR A 170 -14.43 6.13 -9.08
CA THR A 170 -13.44 5.29 -9.74
C THR A 170 -12.04 5.69 -9.31
N PHE A 171 -11.28 4.73 -8.78
CA PHE A 171 -9.91 4.87 -8.33
C PHE A 171 -8.97 4.01 -9.18
N THR A 172 -7.67 4.23 -9.02
CA THR A 172 -6.65 3.47 -9.76
C THR A 172 -5.77 2.73 -8.77
N GLY A 173 -5.81 1.41 -8.84
CA GLY A 173 -4.88 0.56 -8.12
C GLY A 173 -3.64 0.23 -8.94
N ARG A 174 -2.56 -0.11 -8.25
CA ARG A 174 -1.24 -0.36 -8.83
C ARG A 174 -0.54 -1.48 -8.08
N CYS A 175 0.38 -2.16 -8.77
CA CYS A 175 1.40 -2.96 -8.10
C CYS A 175 2.47 -2.04 -7.49
N ALA A 176 2.75 -2.20 -6.19
CA ALA A 176 3.70 -1.37 -5.45
C ALA A 176 5.02 -2.08 -5.07
N GLU A 177 5.24 -3.31 -5.56
CA GLU A 177 6.45 -4.10 -5.34
C GLU A 177 6.98 -4.63 -6.67
N LEU A 178 8.29 -4.49 -6.93
CA LEU A 178 8.89 -4.82 -8.21
C LEU A 178 8.74 -6.31 -8.54
N CYS A 179 7.87 -6.61 -9.52
CA CYS A 179 7.50 -7.98 -9.90
C CYS A 179 7.98 -8.39 -11.30
N GLY A 180 8.93 -7.65 -11.88
CA GLY A 180 9.58 -7.96 -13.16
C GLY A 180 9.31 -6.95 -14.28
N LEU A 181 9.52 -7.38 -15.53
CA LEU A 181 9.59 -6.52 -16.71
C LEU A 181 8.39 -5.58 -16.89
N TYR A 182 7.17 -6.07 -16.71
CA TYR A 182 5.95 -5.27 -16.87
C TYR A 182 5.32 -4.84 -15.55
N HIS A 183 6.12 -4.74 -14.48
CA HIS A 183 5.66 -4.25 -13.17
C HIS A 183 4.87 -2.94 -13.26
N SER A 184 5.36 -1.97 -14.04
CA SER A 184 4.69 -0.67 -14.20
C SER A 184 3.35 -0.72 -14.93
N ARG A 185 3.03 -1.83 -15.61
CA ARG A 185 1.77 -2.05 -16.32
C ARG A 185 0.72 -2.79 -15.50
N MET A 186 1.06 -3.22 -14.28
CA MET A 186 0.12 -3.89 -13.36
C MET A 186 -0.80 -2.87 -12.67
N ILE A 187 -1.62 -2.22 -13.47
CA ILE A 187 -2.63 -1.24 -13.07
C ILE A 187 -3.99 -1.93 -13.09
N PHE A 188 -4.86 -1.60 -12.14
CA PHE A 188 -6.24 -2.04 -12.11
C PHE A 188 -7.15 -0.84 -11.77
N LYS A 189 -8.44 -0.96 -12.06
CA LYS A 189 -9.44 0.04 -11.66
C LYS A 189 -10.17 -0.44 -10.44
N VAL A 190 -10.55 0.49 -9.57
CA VAL A 190 -11.41 0.21 -8.42
C VAL A 190 -12.66 1.06 -8.58
N LYS A 191 -13.83 0.44 -8.62
CA LYS A 191 -15.12 1.10 -8.70
C LYS A 191 -15.83 0.93 -7.37
N VAL A 192 -15.93 2.01 -6.61
CA VAL A 192 -16.76 2.05 -5.41
C VAL A 192 -18.13 2.56 -5.83
N VAL A 193 -19.15 1.73 -5.65
CA VAL A 193 -20.49 1.94 -6.20
C VAL A 193 -21.57 1.64 -5.16
N SER A 194 -22.81 1.92 -5.51
CA SER A 194 -23.96 1.50 -4.69
C SER A 194 -24.09 -0.02 -4.64
N ARG A 195 -24.71 -0.55 -3.57
CA ARG A 195 -24.96 -1.98 -3.43
C ARG A 195 -25.71 -2.59 -4.63
N ALA A 196 -26.67 -1.86 -5.19
CA ALA A 196 -27.45 -2.31 -6.34
C ALA A 196 -26.60 -2.48 -7.61
N GLU A 197 -25.68 -1.54 -7.87
CA GLU A 197 -24.74 -1.62 -9.00
C GLU A 197 -23.71 -2.71 -8.82
N TYR A 198 -23.22 -2.90 -7.59
CA TYR A 198 -22.33 -4.01 -7.23
C TYR A 198 -23.00 -5.36 -7.52
N ASP A 199 -24.20 -5.60 -6.98
CA ASP A 199 -24.93 -6.84 -7.19
C ASP A 199 -25.27 -7.08 -8.67
N ALA A 200 -25.57 -6.01 -9.43
CA ALA A 200 -25.82 -6.09 -10.86
C ALA A 200 -24.56 -6.50 -11.64
N HIS A 201 -23.40 -5.94 -11.29
CA HIS A 201 -22.13 -6.28 -11.91
C HIS A 201 -21.75 -7.74 -11.65
N LEU A 202 -21.89 -8.24 -10.42
CA LEU A 202 -21.59 -9.64 -10.11
C LEU A 202 -22.48 -10.62 -10.89
N LYS A 203 -23.77 -10.31 -11.03
CA LYS A 203 -24.70 -11.08 -11.87
C LYS A 203 -24.31 -11.05 -13.35
N GLN A 204 -23.77 -9.92 -13.80
CA GLN A 204 -23.25 -9.81 -15.16
C GLN A 204 -22.04 -10.73 -15.37
N LEU A 205 -21.05 -10.73 -14.45
CA LEU A 205 -19.92 -11.67 -14.51
C LEU A 205 -20.40 -13.13 -14.56
N GLN A 206 -21.39 -13.46 -13.73
CA GLN A 206 -22.01 -14.79 -13.75
C GLN A 206 -22.67 -15.12 -15.09
N ALA A 207 -23.37 -14.17 -15.70
CA ALA A 207 -24.04 -14.33 -16.99
C ALA A 207 -23.06 -14.43 -18.16
N ASP A 208 -21.94 -13.72 -18.07
CA ASP A 208 -20.85 -13.73 -19.06
C ASP A 208 -19.99 -15.01 -18.96
N GLY A 209 -20.19 -15.81 -17.90
CA GLY A 209 -19.53 -17.10 -17.70
C GLY A 209 -18.21 -17.01 -16.94
N ASP A 210 -17.91 -15.85 -16.36
CA ASP A 210 -16.72 -15.60 -15.53
C ASP A 210 -16.89 -16.17 -14.12
N VAL A 211 -17.16 -17.48 -14.05
CA VAL A 211 -17.42 -18.23 -12.81
C VAL A 211 -16.18 -18.99 -12.34
N GLY A 212 -16.00 -19.04 -11.02
CA GLY A 212 -14.88 -19.68 -10.34
C GLY A 212 -13.92 -18.68 -9.69
N ALA A 213 -12.72 -19.15 -9.36
CA ALA A 213 -11.69 -18.37 -8.68
C ALA A 213 -10.32 -18.63 -9.35
N PRO A 214 -10.00 -17.95 -10.47
CA PRO A 214 -8.69 -18.07 -11.09
C PRO A 214 -7.60 -17.71 -10.10
N LYS A 215 -6.59 -18.57 -10.01
CA LYS A 215 -5.39 -18.36 -9.18
C LYS A 215 -4.25 -17.75 -9.99
N GLY A 216 -4.60 -16.95 -11.01
CA GLY A 216 -3.73 -16.45 -12.06
C GLY A 216 -4.02 -17.14 -13.40
N ALA A 217 -3.81 -16.43 -14.52
CA ALA A 217 -4.04 -17.03 -15.83
C ALA A 217 -3.07 -18.19 -16.10
N LYS A 218 -3.51 -19.19 -16.86
CA LYS A 218 -2.59 -20.13 -17.54
C LYS A 218 -1.52 -19.37 -18.35
N GLU A 219 -1.90 -18.19 -18.84
CA GLU A 219 -1.10 -17.22 -19.60
C GLU A 219 -0.17 -16.36 -18.73
N ALA A 220 -0.18 -16.47 -17.39
CA ALA A 220 0.79 -15.74 -16.54
C ALA A 220 2.26 -16.15 -16.78
N ARG A 221 2.48 -17.11 -17.69
CA ARG A 221 3.78 -17.54 -18.23
C ARG A 221 3.99 -17.19 -19.70
N GLU A 222 2.99 -16.65 -20.40
CA GLU A 222 3.08 -16.30 -21.81
C GLU A 222 3.20 -14.78 -21.96
N ILE A 223 4.26 -14.35 -22.64
CA ILE A 223 4.61 -12.94 -22.79
C ILE A 223 4.34 -12.53 -24.23
N ALA A 224 3.42 -11.59 -24.45
CA ALA A 224 3.21 -11.02 -25.79
C ALA A 224 4.52 -10.41 -26.33
N GLY A 225 5.00 -10.93 -27.46
CA GLY A 225 6.25 -10.49 -28.11
C GLY A 225 7.52 -11.27 -27.75
N LEU A 226 7.43 -12.33 -26.95
CA LEU A 226 8.48 -13.34 -26.81
C LEU A 226 7.92 -14.67 -27.29
N GLU A 227 8.33 -15.11 -28.48
CA GLU A 227 8.05 -16.48 -28.92
C GLU A 227 8.73 -17.45 -27.95
N LYS A 228 8.10 -18.61 -27.71
CA LYS A 228 8.72 -19.70 -26.97
C LYS A 228 9.87 -20.23 -27.81
N ASP A 229 11.08 -19.75 -27.55
CA ASP A 229 12.28 -20.33 -28.15
C ASP A 229 12.37 -21.81 -27.75
N GLY A 230 12.04 -22.68 -28.71
CA GLY A 230 12.62 -24.02 -28.85
C GLY A 230 12.09 -25.12 -27.94
N GLU A 231 10.91 -25.66 -28.24
CA GLU A 231 10.71 -27.12 -28.14
C GLU A 231 11.14 -27.75 -29.48
N GLN A 232 12.44 -27.96 -29.63
CA GLN A 232 13.01 -28.94 -30.57
C GLN A 232 14.11 -29.71 -29.82
N GLY A 233 13.81 -30.96 -29.47
CA GLY A 233 14.73 -31.89 -28.81
C GLY A 233 14.02 -32.96 -28.01
#